data_AF-A0A062G731-F1
#
_entry.id   AF-A0A062G731-F1
#
_cell.length_a   1.000
_cell.length_b   1.000
_cell.length_c   1.000
_cell.angle_alpha   90.00
_cell.angle_beta   90.00
_cell.angle_gamma   90.00
#
_symmetry.space_group_name_H-M   'P 1'
#
loop_
_entity.id
_entity.type
_entity.pdbx_description
1 polymer ?
#
loop_
_entity_poly.entity_id
_entity_poly.type
_entity_poly.pdbx_seq_one_letter_code
_entity_poly.pdbx_strand_id
1 'polypeptide(L)' 'MTDAQRHMFANKLSELPEMGRYSQGTESYPQFAVRIAEMLQDPDRIKELYPYLKKVGYMPSNKKDTVNG' A
#
# COMPACT_ATOMS: atom_id res chain seq x y z
N MET A 1 -4.99 5.81 -6.73
CA MET A 1 -4.34 6.18 -5.46
C MET A 1 -3.40 7.33 -5.77
N THR A 2 -3.45 8.45 -5.05
CA THR A 2 -2.52 9.57 -5.28
C THR A 2 -1.11 9.23 -4.77
N ASP A 3 -0.09 9.99 -5.20
CA ASP A 3 1.28 9.81 -4.73
C ASP A 3 1.42 9.92 -3.21
N ALA A 4 0.77 10.90 -2.60
CA ALA A 4 0.77 11.05 -1.14
C ALA A 4 0.13 9.85 -0.43
N GLN A 5 -1.01 9.36 -0.95
CA GLN A 5 -1.65 8.15 -0.42
C GLN A 5 -0.76 6.92 -0.56
N ARG A 6 -0.08 6.77 -1.70
CA ARG A 6 0.83 5.66 -1.98
C ARG A 6 1.96 5.58 -0.95
N HIS A 7 2.64 6.69 -0.71
CA HIS A 7 3.72 6.75 0.27
C HIS A 7 3.20 6.57 1.71
N MET A 8 2.04 7.14 2.05
CA MET A 8 1.42 6.94 3.36
C MET A 8 1.13 5.46 3.61
N PHE A 9 0.49 4.76 2.66
CA PHE A 9 0.22 3.34 2.81
C PHE A 9 1.50 2.50 2.78
N ALA A 10 2.49 2.87 1.97
CA ALA A 10 3.75 2.15 1.92
C ALA A 10 4.51 2.17 3.26
N ASN A 11 4.50 3.31 3.97
CA ASN A 11 5.04 3.39 5.34
C ASN A 11 4.31 2.43 6.27
N LYS A 12 2.97 2.47 6.30
CA LYS A 12 2.16 1.57 7.14
C LYS A 12 2.39 0.10 6.81
N LEU A 13 2.53 -0.24 5.53
CA LEU A 13 2.79 -1.60 5.08
C LEU A 13 4.19 -2.08 5.49
N SER A 14 5.19 -1.19 5.48
CA SER A 14 6.57 -1.55 5.84
C SER A 14 6.68 -2.10 7.27
N GLU A 15 5.81 -1.65 8.17
CA GLU A 15 5.77 -2.05 9.58
C GLU A 15 4.98 -3.33 9.85
N LEU A 16 4.29 -3.89 8.85
CA LEU A 16 3.54 -5.13 9.02
C LEU A 16 4.48 -6.35 9.04
N PRO A 17 4.42 -7.21 10.08
CA PRO A 17 5.22 -8.44 10.10
C PRO A 17 4.99 -9.33 8.88
N GLU A 18 3.74 -9.39 8.37
CA GLU A 18 3.40 -10.19 7.18
C GLU A 18 4.05 -9.68 5.88
N MET A 19 4.45 -8.41 5.87
CA MET A 19 5.15 -7.81 4.74
C MET A 19 6.63 -8.18 4.71
N GLY A 20 7.18 -8.77 5.77
CA GLY A 20 8.59 -9.18 5.86
C GLY A 20 9.05 -10.10 4.71
N ARG A 21 8.15 -10.90 4.11
CA ARG A 21 8.47 -11.74 2.94
C ARG A 21 8.84 -10.95 1.68
N TYR A 22 8.35 -9.72 1.58
CA TYR A 22 8.73 -8.84 0.48
C TYR A 22 10.06 -8.18 0.77
N SER A 23 10.47 -8.11 2.03
CA SER A 23 11.65 -7.39 2.48
C SER A 23 12.95 -8.00 1.94
N GLN A 24 13.95 -7.16 1.70
CA GLN A 24 15.22 -7.58 1.10
C GLN A 24 16.39 -7.39 2.07
N GLY A 25 17.07 -8.49 2.40
CA GLY A 25 18.29 -8.47 3.23
C GLY A 25 18.06 -7.85 4.61
N THR A 26 18.84 -6.82 4.92
CA THR A 26 18.78 -6.07 6.19
C THR A 26 18.20 -4.67 5.99
N GLU A 27 17.29 -4.48 5.03
CA GLU A 27 16.70 -3.16 4.79
C GLU A 27 15.95 -2.63 6.02
N SER A 28 16.05 -1.32 6.24
CA SER A 28 15.29 -0.63 7.27
C SER A 28 13.84 -0.41 6.84
N TYR A 29 12.91 -0.21 7.79
CA TYR A 29 11.50 0.08 7.48
C TYR A 29 11.32 1.26 6.51
N PRO A 30 12.04 2.40 6.62
CA PRO A 30 11.94 3.48 5.65
C PRO A 30 12.37 3.08 4.23
N GLN A 31 13.44 2.28 4.09
CA GLN A 31 13.87 1.78 2.77
C GLN A 31 12.84 0.82 2.20
N PHE A 32 12.29 -0.06 3.04
CA PHE A 32 11.23 -0.97 2.63
C PHE A 32 9.97 -0.20 2.19
N ALA A 33 9.61 0.87 2.90
CA ALA A 33 8.48 1.74 2.53
C ALA A 33 8.67 2.39 1.15
N VAL A 34 9.88 2.86 0.81
CA VAL A 34 10.15 3.40 -0.54
C VAL A 34 9.88 2.33 -1.61
N ARG A 35 10.38 1.11 -1.41
CA ARG A 35 10.17 0.02 -2.37
C ARG A 35 8.71 -0.44 -2.45
N ILE A 36 7.99 -0.47 -1.33
CA ILE A 36 6.54 -0.72 -1.37
C ILE A 36 5.82 0.38 -2.17
N ALA A 37 6.24 1.65 -2.03
CA ALA A 37 5.67 2.73 -2.83
C ALA A 37 5.95 2.56 -4.33
N GLU A 38 7.07 1.96 -4.72
CA GLU A 38 7.35 1.56 -6.10
C GLU A 38 6.48 0.38 -6.54
N MET A 39 6.36 -0.67 -5.72
CA MET A 39 5.48 -1.81 -5.99
C MET A 39 4.04 -1.35 -6.21
N LEU A 40 3.57 -0.38 -5.43
CA LEU A 40 2.22 0.16 -5.54
C LEU A 40 1.97 1.01 -6.81
N GLN A 41 2.95 1.16 -7.71
CA GLN A 41 2.72 1.69 -9.06
C GLN A 41 2.28 0.60 -10.04
N ASP A 42 2.59 -0.66 -9.75
CA ASP A 42 2.24 -1.82 -10.58
C ASP A 42 0.83 -2.35 -10.21
N PRO A 43 -0.12 -2.38 -11.15
CA PRO A 43 -1.47 -2.91 -10.91
C PRO A 43 -1.52 -4.34 -10.38
N ASP A 44 -0.59 -5.22 -10.77
CA ASP A 44 -0.57 -6.60 -10.31
C ASP A 44 -0.04 -6.71 -8.88
N ARG A 45 0.94 -5.88 -8.53
CA ARG A 45 1.39 -5.72 -7.14
C ARG A 45 0.32 -5.09 -6.26
N ILE A 46 -0.47 -4.15 -6.77
CA ILE A 46 -1.62 -3.62 -6.00
C ILE A 46 -2.61 -4.74 -5.66
N LYS A 47 -2.95 -5.63 -6.61
CA LYS A 47 -3.83 -6.77 -6.34
C LYS A 47 -3.24 -7.70 -5.29
N GLU A 48 -1.94 -7.99 -5.40
CA GLU A 48 -1.20 -8.83 -4.46
C GLU A 48 -1.20 -8.23 -3.05
N LEU A 49 -0.98 -6.91 -2.93
CA LEU A 49 -0.89 -6.19 -1.67
C LEU A 49 -2.25 -5.77 -1.10
N TYR A 50 -3.34 -5.96 -1.85
CA TYR A 50 -4.68 -5.52 -1.48
C TYR A 50 -5.16 -6.03 -0.10
N PRO A 51 -4.92 -7.29 0.31
CA PRO A 51 -5.27 -7.74 1.66
C PRO A 51 -4.59 -6.93 2.76
N TYR A 52 -3.33 -6.56 2.58
CA TYR A 52 -2.55 -5.77 3.55
C TYR A 52 -2.96 -4.29 3.51
N LEU A 53 -3.22 -3.75 2.32
CA LEU A 53 -3.75 -2.39 2.15
C LEU A 53 -5.06 -2.21 2.94
N LYS A 54 -5.98 -3.18 2.86
CA LYS A 54 -7.21 -3.16 3.67
C LYS A 54 -6.92 -3.19 5.16
N LYS A 55 -5.95 -4.00 5.61
CA LYS A 55 -5.53 -4.08 7.03
C LYS A 55 -5.03 -2.74 7.57
N VAL A 56 -4.41 -1.91 6.73
CA VAL A 56 -3.91 -0.57 7.10
C VAL A 56 -4.89 0.58 6.78
N GLY A 57 -6.15 0.25 6.47
CA GLY A 57 -7.25 1.20 6.29
C GLY A 57 -7.42 1.75 4.88
N TYR A 58 -6.88 1.08 3.85
CA TYR A 58 -7.20 1.42 2.46
C TYR A 58 -8.66 1.08 2.16
N MET A 59 -9.43 2.09 1.82
CA MET A 59 -10.79 1.95 1.31
C MET A 59 -10.79 2.46 -0.14
N PRO A 60 -11.13 1.61 -1.13
CA PRO A 60 -11.38 2.11 -2.48
C PRO A 60 -12.59 3.03 -2.39
N SER A 61 -12.43 4.30 -2.76
CA SER A 61 -13.56 5.22 -2.84
C SER A 61 -14.54 4.68 -3.89
N ASN A 62 -15.69 4.18 -3.45
CA ASN A 62 -16.80 3.89 -4.34
C ASN A 62 -17.26 5.22 -4.95
N LYS A 63 -16.81 5.56 -6.16
CA LYS A 63 -17.47 6.58 -6.99
C LYS A 63 -18.81 6.05 -7.51
N LYS A 64 -19.71 5.63 -6.61
CA LYS A 64 -21.13 5.38 -6.89
C LYS A 64 -22.10 6.03 -5.90
N ASP A 65 -21.61 6.77 -4.90
CA ASP A 65 -22.48 7.44 -3.91
C ASP A 65 -22.57 8.97 -4.08
N THR A 66 -22.37 9.51 -5.30
CA THR A 66 -22.63 10.94 -5.59
C THR A 66 -23.49 11.18 -6.83
N VAL A 67 -24.36 10.23 -7.20
CA VAL A 67 -25.54 10.53 -8.01
C VAL A 67 -26.76 10.37 -7.14
N ASN A 68 -27.10 11.43 -6.40
CA ASN A 68 -28.45 11.83 -5.97
C ASN A 68 -28.31 12.88 -4.85
N GLY A 69 -28.67 14.12 -5.18
CA GLY A 69 -28.65 15.30 -4.31
C GLY A 69 -28.71 16.54 -5.16
#